data_AF-A0A6S7FUE2-F1
#
_entry.id   AF-A0A6S7FUE2-F1
#
_cell.length_a   1.000
_cell.length_b   1.000
_cell.length_c   1.000
_cell.angle_alpha   90.00
_cell.angle_beta   90.00
_cell.angle_gamma   90.00
#
_symmetry.space_group_name_H-M   'P 1'
#
loop_
_entity.id
_entity.type
_entity.pdbx_description
1 polymer ?
#
loop_
_entity_poly.entity_id
_entity_poly.type
_entity_poly.pdbx_seq_one_letter_code
_entity_poly.pdbx_strand_id
1 'polypeptide(L)'
;MDEIDKSKPRRSYLVTYSQADLQKFPTRESFGEVEAVAFTSKRSKVVPLHWACCLERHENGGYHYHHALKLSGTKRWLEAKKFIEAEHGIAVNFSDHDGYYTAYRYILSKSDDMVFHSTGHPNLDEIGSPRTKRCQQTYRKRRCEKKSNVADTEAATTSKRRKKLSNLEVAEFIVEHEIKSETELLAVANEQSEEGKKDLADFVLSRNSKGLHDLIEQTWKMKTASATLLRKKASRIDFIRKAADGECSLSCKGKWLECAQEVLVNNKVHPILFAAAVRELLLLGRGKYRNVMIVGPTKCGKTFLLRPLELIFKIFSNPAADR
;
A
#
# COMPACT_ATOMS: atom_id res chain seq x y z
N MET A 1 18.49 -11.78 6.70
CA MET A 1 19.11 -10.76 5.84
C MET A 1 18.05 -10.28 4.86
N ASP A 2 17.78 -8.99 4.81
CA ASP A 2 16.79 -8.42 3.89
C ASP A 2 17.31 -8.46 2.44
N GLU A 3 16.47 -8.91 1.51
CA GLU A 3 16.78 -9.00 0.07
C GLU A 3 16.90 -7.57 -0.52
N ILE A 4 17.97 -7.28 -1.26
CA ILE A 4 18.15 -5.95 -1.87
C ILE A 4 17.04 -5.66 -2.89
N ASP A 5 16.57 -4.41 -2.96
CA ASP A 5 15.68 -3.91 -4.02
C ASP A 5 16.18 -4.27 -5.44
N LYS A 6 15.39 -5.09 -6.16
CA LYS A 6 15.67 -5.60 -7.51
C LYS A 6 15.87 -4.50 -8.56
N SER A 7 15.34 -3.30 -8.33
CA SER A 7 15.36 -2.19 -9.30
C SER A 7 16.67 -1.39 -9.30
N LYS A 8 17.45 -1.43 -8.21
CA LYS A 8 18.61 -0.56 -7.98
C LYS A 8 19.94 -1.19 -8.44
N PRO A 9 20.61 -0.61 -9.45
CA PRO A 9 21.91 -1.12 -9.90
C PRO A 9 23.02 -0.69 -8.92
N ARG A 10 24.00 -1.58 -8.67
CA ARG A 10 25.10 -1.34 -7.72
C ARG A 10 26.43 -1.80 -8.28
N ARG A 11 27.52 -1.35 -7.63
CA ARG A 11 28.92 -1.68 -8.00
C ARG A 11 29.55 -2.75 -7.12
N SER A 12 28.82 -3.21 -6.10
CA SER A 12 29.29 -4.27 -5.20
C SER A 12 28.11 -4.99 -4.58
N TYR A 13 28.30 -6.29 -4.35
CA TYR A 13 27.30 -7.18 -3.78
C TYR A 13 27.96 -8.09 -2.74
N LEU A 14 27.21 -8.41 -1.68
CA LEU A 14 27.45 -9.62 -0.89
C LEU A 14 26.42 -10.64 -1.34
N VAL A 15 26.90 -11.83 -1.72
CA VAL A 15 26.08 -12.94 -2.16
C VAL A 15 26.23 -14.06 -1.14
N THR A 16 25.11 -14.72 -0.82
CA THR A 16 25.08 -15.84 0.10
C THR A 16 24.35 -17.02 -0.53
N TYR A 17 25.02 -18.16 -0.57
CA TYR A 17 24.40 -19.45 -0.90
C TYR A 17 24.26 -20.25 0.38
N SER A 18 23.03 -20.34 0.88
CA SER A 18 22.69 -21.07 2.11
C SER A 18 22.47 -22.55 1.82
N GLN A 19 22.81 -23.41 2.79
CA GLN A 19 22.75 -24.87 2.65
C GLN A 19 23.44 -25.34 1.37
N ALA A 20 24.69 -24.94 1.21
CA ALA A 20 25.48 -25.15 0.02
C ALA A 20 25.75 -26.64 -0.21
N ASP A 21 25.55 -27.06 -1.46
CA ASP A 21 25.89 -28.40 -1.92
C ASP A 21 27.38 -28.45 -2.32
N LEU A 22 28.19 -29.03 -1.43
CA LEU A 22 29.63 -29.19 -1.63
C LEU A 22 29.99 -30.17 -2.75
N GLN A 23 29.05 -30.99 -3.24
CA GLN A 23 29.29 -31.84 -4.41
C GLN A 23 29.25 -31.00 -5.70
N LYS A 24 28.38 -29.98 -5.75
CA LYS A 24 28.29 -29.06 -6.89
C LYS A 24 29.42 -28.04 -6.89
N PHE A 25 29.75 -27.51 -5.72
CA PHE A 25 30.83 -26.54 -5.54
C PHE A 25 31.79 -27.05 -4.47
N PRO A 26 32.84 -27.81 -4.86
CA PRO A 26 33.78 -28.36 -3.88
C PRO A 26 34.75 -27.30 -3.33
N THR A 27 34.96 -26.20 -4.06
CA THR A 27 35.92 -25.15 -3.68
C THR A 27 35.27 -23.77 -3.66
N ARG A 28 35.82 -22.88 -2.82
CA ARG A 28 35.44 -21.46 -2.75
C ARG A 28 35.66 -20.74 -4.09
N GLU A 29 36.70 -21.15 -4.79
CA GLU A 29 37.00 -20.70 -6.15
C GLU A 29 35.87 -21.07 -7.12
N SER A 30 35.44 -22.33 -7.15
CA SER A 30 34.40 -22.80 -8.07
C SER A 30 33.08 -22.04 -7.94
N PHE A 31 32.67 -21.68 -6.72
CA PHE A 31 31.48 -20.87 -6.50
C PHE A 31 31.70 -19.41 -6.90
N GLY A 32 32.84 -18.82 -6.54
CA GLY A 32 33.15 -17.43 -6.85
C GLY A 32 33.32 -17.16 -8.35
N GLU A 33 33.86 -18.11 -9.11
CA GLU A 33 33.97 -18.02 -10.56
C GLU A 33 32.60 -18.03 -11.25
N VAL A 34 31.68 -18.90 -10.83
CA VAL A 34 30.31 -18.91 -11.37
C VAL A 34 29.61 -17.58 -11.16
N GLU A 35 29.72 -17.01 -9.96
CA GLU A 35 29.20 -15.67 -9.65
C GLU A 35 29.87 -14.61 -10.55
N ALA A 36 31.19 -14.63 -10.70
CA ALA A 36 31.89 -13.68 -11.57
C ALA A 36 31.45 -13.80 -13.05
N VAL A 37 31.25 -15.01 -13.55
CA VAL A 37 30.74 -15.28 -14.90
C VAL A 37 29.29 -14.80 -15.06
N ALA A 38 28.43 -14.99 -14.06
CA ALA A 38 27.05 -14.52 -14.09
C ALA A 38 26.95 -12.99 -14.30
N PHE A 39 27.94 -12.23 -13.80
CA PHE A 39 28.03 -10.80 -14.02
C PHE A 39 28.74 -10.41 -15.32
N THR A 40 29.29 -11.36 -16.07
CA THR A 40 30.00 -11.17 -17.35
C THR A 40 29.13 -11.65 -18.52
N SER A 41 28.28 -10.78 -19.05
CA SER A 41 27.47 -11.08 -20.24
C SER A 41 28.13 -10.52 -21.50
N LYS A 42 28.04 -11.22 -22.64
CA LYS A 42 28.62 -10.83 -23.95
C LYS A 42 28.23 -9.42 -24.42
N ARG A 43 27.16 -8.82 -23.89
CA ARG A 43 26.70 -7.45 -24.22
C ARG A 43 27.02 -6.40 -23.14
N SER A 44 27.58 -6.80 -22.00
CA SER A 44 27.78 -5.93 -20.85
C SER A 44 29.19 -5.35 -20.83
N LYS A 45 29.30 -4.01 -20.76
CA LYS A 45 30.59 -3.32 -20.55
C LYS A 45 31.08 -3.39 -19.09
N VAL A 46 30.29 -4.00 -18.19
CA VAL A 46 30.61 -4.12 -16.77
C VAL A 46 31.21 -5.49 -16.53
N VAL A 47 32.39 -5.51 -15.89
CA VAL A 47 33.15 -6.71 -15.56
C VAL A 47 33.41 -6.78 -14.05
N PRO A 48 33.50 -7.98 -13.47
CA PRO A 48 34.09 -8.17 -12.14
C PRO A 48 35.51 -7.61 -12.10
N LEU A 49 35.83 -6.81 -11.09
CA LEU A 49 37.19 -6.30 -10.85
C LEU A 49 37.97 -7.18 -9.89
N HIS A 50 37.36 -7.52 -8.76
CA HIS A 50 37.91 -8.40 -7.76
C HIS A 50 36.79 -8.95 -6.87
N TRP A 51 37.01 -10.13 -6.33
CA TRP A 51 36.07 -10.80 -5.45
C TRP A 51 36.78 -11.69 -4.44
N ALA A 52 36.06 -12.05 -3.38
CA ALA A 52 36.53 -12.98 -2.36
C ALA A 52 35.38 -13.88 -1.89
N CYS A 53 35.70 -15.14 -1.59
CA CYS A 53 34.72 -16.13 -1.17
C CYS A 53 35.18 -16.88 0.08
N CYS A 54 34.28 -17.00 1.06
CA CYS A 54 34.46 -17.87 2.22
C CYS A 54 33.34 -18.91 2.33
N LEU A 55 33.62 -19.96 3.07
CA LEU A 55 32.74 -21.07 3.40
C LEU A 55 32.55 -21.11 4.93
N GLU A 56 31.40 -20.64 5.39
CA GLU A 56 31.04 -20.65 6.81
C GLU A 56 30.30 -21.95 7.15
N ARG A 57 30.65 -22.59 8.27
CA ARG A 57 29.87 -23.69 8.84
C ARG A 57 28.76 -23.12 9.71
N HIS A 58 27.51 -23.44 9.39
CA HIS A 58 26.35 -22.90 10.11
C HIS A 58 26.04 -23.71 11.38
N GLU A 59 25.60 -23.04 12.46
CA GLU A 59 25.33 -23.66 13.77
C GLU A 59 24.26 -24.77 13.70
N ASN A 60 23.23 -24.57 12.86
CA ASN A 60 22.15 -25.54 12.66
C ASN A 60 22.50 -26.70 11.71
N GLY A 61 23.78 -26.86 11.35
CA GLY A 61 24.24 -27.80 10.34
C GLY A 61 24.20 -27.21 8.91
N GLY A 62 25.11 -27.69 8.07
CA GLY A 62 25.30 -27.24 6.70
C GLY A 62 26.39 -26.17 6.53
N TYR A 63 26.62 -25.80 5.27
CA TYR A 63 27.66 -24.86 4.87
C TYR A 63 27.06 -23.68 4.10
N HIS A 64 27.58 -22.48 4.32
CA HIS A 64 27.17 -21.27 3.61
C HIS A 64 28.35 -20.69 2.85
N TYR A 65 28.21 -20.51 1.54
CA TYR A 65 29.15 -19.66 0.81
C TYR A 65 28.76 -18.21 0.99
N HIS A 66 29.72 -17.38 1.39
CA HIS A 66 29.62 -15.94 1.30
C HIS A 66 30.61 -15.41 0.27
N HIS A 67 30.12 -14.55 -0.61
CA HIS A 67 30.91 -14.05 -1.74
C HIS A 67 30.76 -12.54 -1.87
N ALA A 68 31.88 -11.82 -1.77
CA ALA A 68 31.93 -10.37 -1.93
C ALA A 68 32.42 -10.09 -3.34
N LEU A 69 31.66 -9.31 -4.09
CA LEU A 69 31.94 -9.01 -5.49
C LEU A 69 32.07 -7.50 -5.70
N LYS A 70 33.14 -7.07 -6.37
CA LYS A 70 33.30 -5.71 -6.90
C LYS A 70 33.15 -5.71 -8.42
N LEU A 71 32.34 -4.79 -8.94
CA LEU A 71 32.14 -4.58 -10.37
C LEU A 71 32.79 -3.26 -10.85
N SER A 72 33.19 -3.21 -12.11
CA SER A 72 33.76 -2.02 -12.75
C SER A 72 32.74 -0.88 -12.84
N GLY A 73 31.47 -1.20 -13.09
CA GLY A 73 30.34 -0.27 -13.20
C GLY A 73 29.11 -0.73 -12.40
N THR A 74 28.02 0.01 -12.51
CA THR A 74 26.74 -0.35 -11.85
C THR A 74 25.98 -1.37 -12.69
N LYS A 75 25.62 -2.50 -12.10
CA LYS A 75 24.80 -3.54 -12.74
C LYS A 75 23.69 -3.99 -11.81
N ARG A 76 22.63 -4.61 -12.32
CA ARG A 76 21.55 -5.20 -11.52
C ARG A 76 21.86 -6.68 -11.27
N TRP A 77 21.51 -7.18 -10.08
CA TRP A 77 21.78 -8.56 -9.68
C TRP A 77 20.72 -9.56 -10.17
N LEU A 78 19.51 -9.11 -10.54
CA LEU A 78 18.39 -10.00 -10.90
C LEU A 78 18.70 -10.89 -12.11
N GLU A 79 19.38 -10.36 -13.12
CA GLU A 79 19.80 -11.15 -14.30
C GLU A 79 20.86 -12.19 -13.93
N ALA A 80 21.82 -11.83 -13.07
CA ALA A 80 22.83 -12.75 -12.58
C ALA A 80 22.19 -13.88 -11.75
N LYS A 81 21.25 -13.57 -10.86
CA LYS A 81 20.51 -14.59 -10.09
C LYS A 81 19.79 -15.58 -11.00
N LYS A 82 19.07 -15.08 -12.02
CA LYS A 82 18.36 -15.93 -12.99
C LYS A 82 19.31 -16.83 -13.78
N PHE A 83 20.48 -16.31 -14.15
CA PHE A 83 21.50 -17.10 -14.85
C PHE A 83 22.01 -18.25 -13.97
N ILE A 84 22.35 -17.96 -12.72
CA ILE A 84 22.88 -18.95 -11.77
C ILE A 84 21.84 -20.03 -11.45
N GLU A 85 20.58 -19.63 -11.29
CA GLU A 85 19.46 -20.56 -11.08
C GLU A 85 19.24 -21.46 -12.31
N ALA A 86 19.30 -20.90 -13.52
CA ALA A 86 19.10 -21.66 -14.75
C ALA A 86 20.26 -22.63 -15.07
N GLU A 87 21.51 -22.21 -14.88
CA GLU A 87 22.69 -22.98 -15.28
C GLU A 87 23.11 -24.01 -14.22
N HIS A 88 22.98 -23.66 -12.94
CA HIS A 88 23.49 -24.48 -11.83
C HIS A 88 22.40 -25.00 -10.87
N GLY A 89 21.15 -24.55 -11.04
CA GLY A 89 20.02 -24.99 -10.23
C GLY A 89 20.17 -24.64 -8.75
N ILE A 90 20.77 -23.50 -8.43
CA ILE A 90 20.98 -23.02 -7.05
C ILE A 90 20.28 -21.70 -6.80
N ALA A 91 19.82 -21.49 -5.57
CA ALA A 91 19.20 -20.25 -5.12
C ALA A 91 20.18 -19.44 -4.27
N VAL A 92 20.55 -18.26 -4.76
CA VAL A 92 21.45 -17.33 -4.07
C VAL A 92 20.71 -16.07 -3.58
N ASN A 93 21.19 -15.53 -2.46
CA ASN A 93 20.66 -14.30 -1.85
C ASN A 93 21.65 -13.14 -1.97
N PHE A 94 21.15 -11.95 -2.30
CA PHE A 94 21.94 -10.73 -2.45
C PHE A 94 21.61 -9.76 -1.31
N SER A 95 22.60 -9.39 -0.50
CA SER A 95 22.45 -8.50 0.66
C SER A 95 23.17 -7.16 0.51
N ASP A 96 22.63 -6.12 1.16
CA ASP A 96 23.12 -4.75 1.05
C ASP A 96 24.34 -4.50 1.95
N HIS A 97 25.37 -3.90 1.37
CA HIS A 97 26.57 -3.48 2.07
C HIS A 97 27.05 -2.13 1.54
N ASP A 98 27.73 -1.38 2.40
CA ASP A 98 28.27 -0.03 2.16
C ASP A 98 29.55 -0.06 1.31
N GLY A 99 29.49 -0.78 0.20
CA GLY A 99 30.62 -1.01 -0.68
C GLY A 99 31.37 -2.31 -0.41
N TYR A 100 32.29 -2.62 -1.33
CA TYR A 100 33.04 -3.86 -1.35
C TYR A 100 33.81 -4.14 -0.04
N TYR A 101 34.51 -3.16 0.51
CA TYR A 101 35.29 -3.36 1.74
C TYR A 101 34.43 -3.85 2.91
N THR A 102 33.19 -3.36 3.04
CA THR A 102 32.30 -3.80 4.12
C THR A 102 31.74 -5.20 3.89
N ALA A 103 31.50 -5.59 2.63
CA ALA A 103 31.15 -6.97 2.28
C ALA A 103 32.35 -7.92 2.50
N TYR A 104 33.55 -7.50 2.13
CA TYR A 104 34.79 -8.23 2.34
C TYR A 104 35.08 -8.46 3.82
N ARG A 105 35.00 -7.41 4.65
CA ARG A 105 35.12 -7.53 6.12
C ARG A 105 34.07 -8.44 6.74
N TYR A 106 32.85 -8.44 6.19
CA TYR A 106 31.80 -9.33 6.66
C TYR A 106 32.17 -10.81 6.43
N ILE A 107 32.71 -11.12 5.25
CA ILE A 107 33.19 -12.46 4.90
C ILE A 107 34.36 -12.90 5.78
N LEU A 108 35.32 -12.00 6.02
CA LEU A 108 36.45 -12.25 6.92
C LEU A 108 36.02 -12.44 8.39
N SER A 109 34.85 -11.92 8.78
CA SER A 109 34.33 -12.11 10.15
C SER A 109 33.65 -13.45 10.37
N LYS A 110 33.54 -14.28 9.32
CA LYS A 110 33.01 -15.63 9.43
C LYS A 110 34.08 -16.60 9.91
N SER A 111 33.64 -17.69 10.53
CA SER A 111 34.47 -18.77 11.05
C SER A 111 35.03 -19.65 9.93
N ASP A 112 35.72 -19.03 8.97
CA ASP A 112 36.42 -19.70 7.89
C ASP A 112 37.91 -19.34 7.94
N ASP A 113 38.76 -20.35 8.12
CA ASP A 113 40.21 -20.19 8.19
C ASP A 113 40.84 -19.86 6.83
N MET A 114 40.11 -20.07 5.72
CA MET A 114 40.62 -19.88 4.36
C MET A 114 39.64 -19.14 3.48
N VAL A 115 39.80 -17.82 3.36
CA VAL A 115 39.11 -17.03 2.33
C VAL A 115 39.87 -17.10 1.02
N PHE A 116 39.19 -17.41 -0.07
CA PHE A 116 39.78 -17.38 -1.41
C PHE A 116 39.60 -16.01 -2.04
N HIS A 117 40.64 -15.52 -2.73
CA HIS A 117 40.64 -14.23 -3.41
C HIS A 117 40.86 -14.42 -4.91
N SER A 118 40.11 -13.65 -5.71
CA SER A 118 40.30 -13.62 -7.17
C SER A 118 41.69 -13.14 -7.56
N THR A 119 42.19 -13.58 -8.72
CA THR A 119 43.45 -13.07 -9.30
C THR A 119 43.47 -11.54 -9.38
N GLY A 120 44.50 -10.91 -8.83
CA GLY A 120 44.63 -9.44 -8.80
C GLY A 120 43.81 -8.74 -7.72
N HIS A 121 43.29 -9.47 -6.72
CA HIS A 121 42.65 -8.87 -5.57
C HIS A 121 43.66 -8.00 -4.78
N PRO A 122 43.34 -6.73 -4.47
CA PRO A 122 44.24 -5.86 -3.71
C PRO A 122 44.40 -6.38 -2.27
N ASN A 123 45.60 -6.28 -1.70
CA ASN A 123 45.77 -6.58 -0.26
C ASN A 123 45.02 -5.51 0.57
N LEU A 124 43.90 -5.90 1.17
CA LEU A 124 43.04 -4.99 1.94
C LEU A 124 43.36 -5.01 3.44
N ASP A 125 44.28 -5.86 3.89
CA ASP A 125 44.66 -5.98 5.30
C ASP A 125 45.49 -4.78 5.77
N GLU A 126 46.31 -4.22 4.87
CA GLU A 126 47.16 -3.04 5.13
C GLU A 126 46.40 -1.71 4.99
N ILE A 127 45.31 -1.68 4.22
CA ILE A 127 44.63 -0.44 3.81
C ILE A 127 43.81 0.20 4.96
N GLY A 128 43.69 -0.50 6.11
CA GLY A 128 42.85 -0.05 7.22
C GLY A 128 41.38 0.10 6.81
N SER A 129 40.49 0.42 7.76
CA SER A 129 39.13 0.81 7.37
C SER A 129 39.23 2.00 6.41
N PRO A 130 38.67 1.95 5.19
CA PRO A 130 38.76 3.03 4.24
C PRO A 130 38.42 4.34 4.93
N ARG A 131 39.29 5.35 4.81
CA ARG A 131 39.03 6.76 5.25
C ARG A 131 37.66 7.27 4.77
N THR A 132 37.07 6.60 3.78
CA THR A 132 35.75 6.85 3.23
C THR A 132 34.57 6.36 4.09
N LYS A 133 34.70 5.58 5.17
CA LYS A 133 33.51 5.18 5.96
C LYS A 133 32.90 6.39 6.68
N ARG A 134 33.75 7.25 7.26
CA ARG A 134 33.35 8.58 7.73
C ARG A 134 32.84 9.41 6.57
N CYS A 135 33.58 9.57 5.47
CA CYS A 135 33.11 10.38 4.33
C CYS A 135 31.81 9.88 3.70
N GLN A 136 31.52 8.58 3.70
CA GLN A 136 30.29 7.97 3.19
C GLN A 136 29.15 8.15 4.19
N GLN A 137 29.40 8.03 5.49
CA GLN A 137 28.43 8.42 6.52
C GLN A 137 28.16 9.92 6.49
N THR A 138 29.17 10.76 6.31
CA THR A 138 29.02 12.21 6.13
C THR A 138 28.35 12.52 4.81
N TYR A 139 28.58 11.77 3.74
CA TYR A 139 27.90 11.94 2.45
C TYR A 139 26.44 11.47 2.54
N ARG A 140 26.14 10.38 3.25
CA ARG A 140 24.78 9.89 3.52
C ARG A 140 24.03 10.83 4.46
N LYS A 141 24.67 11.31 5.53
CA LYS A 141 24.17 12.38 6.39
C LYS A 141 23.94 13.63 5.56
N ARG A 142 24.94 14.16 4.84
CA ARG A 142 24.77 15.30 3.92
C ARG A 142 23.74 15.07 2.83
N ARG A 143 23.43 13.83 2.44
CA ARG A 143 22.39 13.51 1.45
C ARG A 143 21.00 13.39 2.09
N CYS A 144 20.91 12.92 3.34
CA CYS A 144 19.69 12.99 4.16
C CYS A 144 19.42 14.42 4.62
N GLU A 145 20.44 15.15 5.03
CA GLU A 145 20.46 16.58 5.34
C GLU A 145 20.24 17.42 4.09
N LYS A 146 20.73 17.03 2.90
CA LYS A 146 20.26 17.63 1.64
C LYS A 146 18.84 17.21 1.31
N LYS A 147 18.32 16.08 1.76
CA LYS A 147 16.90 15.73 1.57
C LYS A 147 15.98 16.49 2.52
N SER A 148 16.43 16.79 3.74
CA SER A 148 15.72 17.62 4.71
C SER A 148 15.90 19.11 4.41
N ASN A 149 17.11 19.55 4.05
CA ASN A 149 17.40 20.96 3.71
C ASN A 149 17.05 21.29 2.26
N VAL A 150 16.78 20.33 1.37
CA VAL A 150 16.04 20.62 0.12
C VAL A 150 14.56 20.86 0.41
N ALA A 151 14.01 20.33 1.52
CA ALA A 151 12.67 20.73 1.96
C ALA A 151 12.64 22.17 2.52
N ASP A 152 13.74 22.64 3.12
CA ASP A 152 13.80 23.95 3.79
C ASP A 152 14.61 25.05 3.07
N THR A 153 15.45 24.73 2.07
CA THR A 153 16.39 25.68 1.44
C THR A 153 16.38 25.68 -0.10
N GLU A 154 15.39 25.06 -0.76
CA GLU A 154 15.04 25.34 -2.18
C GLU A 154 14.06 26.52 -2.32
N ALA A 155 13.98 27.40 -1.30
CA ALA A 155 13.29 28.68 -1.38
C ALA A 155 14.13 29.80 -2.05
N ALA A 156 15.42 29.59 -2.29
CA ALA A 156 16.28 30.61 -2.90
C ALA A 156 17.26 29.99 -3.91
N THR A 157 17.02 30.25 -5.19
CA THR A 157 18.02 30.26 -6.27
C THR A 157 18.61 28.92 -6.75
N THR A 158 17.81 28.10 -7.45
CA THR A 158 18.18 27.41 -8.72
C THR A 158 16.94 26.71 -9.28
N SER A 159 16.68 26.84 -10.58
CA SER A 159 15.43 26.54 -11.31
C SER A 159 14.38 25.69 -10.56
N LYS A 160 13.29 26.33 -10.13
CA LYS A 160 12.10 25.75 -9.46
C LYS A 160 11.71 24.39 -10.06
N ARG A 161 12.14 23.28 -9.45
CA ARG A 161 11.42 22.02 -9.64
C ARG A 161 10.11 22.18 -8.89
N ARG A 162 9.01 22.36 -9.63
CA ARG A 162 7.66 22.43 -9.03
C ARG A 162 7.47 21.23 -8.11
N LYS A 163 7.18 21.51 -6.84
CA LYS A 163 6.90 20.50 -5.82
C LYS A 163 5.66 19.74 -6.31
N LYS A 164 5.81 18.46 -6.64
CA LYS A 164 4.68 17.63 -7.08
C LYS A 164 3.74 17.42 -5.90
N LEU A 165 2.44 17.54 -6.15
CA LEU A 165 1.42 17.23 -5.15
C LEU A 165 1.59 15.78 -4.66
N SER A 166 1.54 15.63 -3.35
CA SER A 166 1.50 14.34 -2.68
C SER A 166 0.09 13.76 -2.76
N ASN A 167 -0.02 12.43 -2.59
CA ASN A 167 -1.32 11.78 -2.54
C ASN A 167 -2.21 12.29 -1.41
N LEU A 168 -1.61 12.75 -0.30
CA LEU A 168 -2.36 13.27 0.84
C LEU A 168 -2.97 14.63 0.50
N GLU A 169 -2.18 15.54 -0.09
CA GLU A 169 -2.66 16.86 -0.53
C GLU A 169 -3.79 16.72 -1.56
N VAL A 170 -3.69 15.78 -2.51
CA VAL A 170 -4.78 15.52 -3.46
C VAL A 170 -6.00 14.88 -2.79
N ALA A 171 -5.81 14.01 -1.79
CA ALA A 171 -6.92 13.43 -1.03
C ALA A 171 -7.67 14.49 -0.21
N GLU A 172 -6.97 15.45 0.40
CA GLU A 172 -7.57 16.60 1.09
C GLU A 172 -8.36 17.47 0.12
N PHE A 173 -7.78 17.76 -1.04
CA PHE A 173 -8.44 18.51 -2.12
C PHE A 173 -9.73 17.83 -2.61
N ILE A 174 -9.68 16.51 -2.84
CA ILE A 174 -10.85 15.70 -3.24
C ILE A 174 -12.00 15.83 -2.23
N VAL A 175 -11.67 15.81 -0.93
CA VAL A 175 -12.67 15.95 0.13
C VAL A 175 -13.22 17.37 0.20
N GLU A 176 -12.36 18.39 0.05
CA GLU A 176 -12.74 19.80 0.09
C GLU A 176 -13.68 20.19 -1.05
N HIS A 177 -13.42 19.68 -2.26
CA HIS A 177 -14.22 19.99 -3.47
C HIS A 177 -15.31 18.94 -3.74
N GLU A 178 -15.56 18.03 -2.80
CA GLU A 178 -16.54 16.96 -2.88
C GLU A 178 -16.47 16.10 -4.17
N ILE A 179 -15.27 15.90 -4.71
CA ILE A 179 -15.05 15.20 -5.98
C ILE A 179 -15.30 13.70 -5.82
N LYS A 180 -16.23 13.13 -6.60
CA LYS A 180 -16.62 11.71 -6.51
C LYS A 180 -16.25 10.87 -7.71
N SER A 181 -15.94 11.50 -8.85
CA SER A 181 -15.62 10.80 -10.09
C SER A 181 -14.27 11.22 -10.68
N GLU A 182 -13.67 10.34 -11.47
CA GLU A 182 -12.44 10.64 -12.22
C GLU A 182 -12.65 11.81 -13.20
N THR A 183 -13.82 11.86 -13.83
CA THR A 183 -14.22 12.93 -14.76
C THR A 183 -14.30 14.30 -14.08
N GLU A 184 -14.84 14.36 -12.85
CA GLU A 184 -14.85 15.60 -12.08
C GLU A 184 -13.43 16.04 -11.70
N LEU A 185 -12.56 15.11 -11.28
CA LEU A 185 -11.17 15.43 -10.96
C LEU A 185 -10.41 15.97 -12.18
N LEU A 186 -10.65 15.40 -13.35
CA LEU A 186 -10.06 15.86 -14.63
C LEU A 186 -10.57 17.25 -15.02
N ALA A 187 -11.88 17.50 -14.87
CA ALA A 187 -12.48 18.79 -15.18
C ALA A 187 -11.87 19.90 -14.31
N VAL A 188 -11.80 19.68 -12.99
CA VAL A 188 -11.21 20.63 -12.03
C VAL A 188 -9.72 20.83 -12.29
N ALA A 189 -8.99 19.77 -12.67
CA ALA A 189 -7.58 19.88 -13.04
C ALA A 189 -7.37 20.71 -14.31
N ASN A 190 -8.28 20.63 -15.28
CA ASN A 190 -8.21 21.44 -16.50
C ASN A 190 -8.53 22.91 -16.21
N GLU A 191 -9.59 23.19 -15.46
CA GLU A 191 -9.97 24.55 -15.03
C GLU A 191 -8.81 25.23 -14.28
N GLN A 192 -8.19 24.54 -13.31
CA GLN A 192 -7.04 25.08 -12.58
C GLN A 192 -5.81 25.29 -13.48
N SER A 193 -5.62 24.45 -14.50
CA SER A 193 -4.53 24.62 -15.47
C SER A 193 -4.73 25.87 -16.34
N GLU A 194 -5.98 26.18 -16.71
CA GLU A 194 -6.36 27.41 -17.43
C GLU A 194 -6.11 28.65 -16.56
N GLU A 195 -6.37 28.56 -15.25
CA GLU A 195 -6.03 29.59 -14.26
C GLU A 195 -4.52 29.69 -13.94
N GLY A 196 -3.69 28.81 -14.51
CA GLY A 196 -2.24 28.80 -14.35
C GLY A 196 -1.70 27.91 -13.22
N LYS A 197 -2.56 27.27 -12.42
CA LYS A 197 -2.22 26.27 -11.40
C LYS A 197 -2.13 24.88 -12.03
N LYS A 198 -0.96 24.52 -12.54
CA LYS A 198 -0.75 23.26 -13.27
C LYS A 198 -0.42 22.05 -12.39
N ASP A 199 -0.31 22.22 -11.07
CA ASP A 199 0.19 21.15 -10.20
C ASP A 199 -0.77 19.95 -10.12
N LEU A 200 -2.09 20.21 -10.14
CA LEU A 200 -3.12 19.15 -10.16
C LEU A 200 -3.16 18.45 -11.52
N ALA A 201 -3.05 19.20 -12.62
CA ALA A 201 -2.95 18.64 -13.97
C ALA A 201 -1.69 17.76 -14.13
N ASP A 202 -0.54 18.22 -13.65
CA ASP A 202 0.71 17.45 -13.66
C ASP A 202 0.59 16.16 -12.83
N PHE A 203 -0.13 16.21 -11.70
CA PHE A 203 -0.40 15.04 -10.86
C PHE A 203 -1.27 14.02 -11.60
N VAL A 204 -2.40 14.48 -12.16
CA VAL A 204 -3.38 13.62 -12.84
C VAL A 204 -2.76 12.96 -14.09
N LEU A 205 -2.01 13.72 -14.89
CA LEU A 205 -1.31 13.20 -16.07
C LEU A 205 -0.18 12.22 -15.74
N SER A 206 0.37 12.27 -14.52
CA SER A 206 1.43 11.35 -14.09
C SER A 206 0.91 9.97 -13.65
N ARG A 207 -0.40 9.80 -13.55
CA ARG A 207 -1.07 8.61 -13.05
C ARG A 207 -1.86 7.93 -14.17
N ASN A 208 -2.10 6.63 -14.01
CA ASN A 208 -3.07 5.91 -14.85
C ASN A 208 -4.48 6.05 -14.27
N SER A 209 -5.51 5.89 -15.12
CA SER A 209 -6.93 5.98 -14.70
C SER A 209 -7.25 5.10 -13.49
N LYS A 210 -6.77 3.84 -13.49
CA LYS A 210 -6.94 2.94 -12.34
C LYS A 210 -6.38 3.51 -11.04
N GLY A 211 -5.18 4.09 -11.08
CA GLY A 211 -4.54 4.67 -9.89
C GLY A 211 -5.23 5.93 -9.38
N LEU A 212 -5.91 6.68 -10.25
CA LEU A 212 -6.75 7.83 -9.86
C LEU A 212 -8.06 7.37 -9.25
N HIS A 213 -8.73 6.40 -9.87
CA HIS A 213 -9.94 5.79 -9.34
C HIS A 213 -9.70 5.21 -7.93
N ASP A 214 -8.64 4.42 -7.77
CA ASP A 214 -8.28 3.81 -6.47
C ASP A 214 -8.00 4.89 -5.41
N LEU A 215 -7.37 6.02 -5.79
CA LEU A 215 -7.12 7.15 -4.88
C LEU A 215 -8.42 7.80 -4.41
N ILE A 216 -9.34 8.11 -5.34
CA ILE A 216 -10.64 8.70 -5.01
C ILE A 216 -11.42 7.76 -4.10
N GLU A 217 -11.49 6.47 -4.44
CA GLU A 217 -12.22 5.47 -3.66
C GLU A 217 -11.62 5.32 -2.25
N GLN A 218 -10.29 5.23 -2.14
CA GLN A 218 -9.63 5.10 -0.85
C GLN A 218 -9.80 6.36 0.02
N THR A 219 -9.78 7.54 -0.59
CA THR A 219 -10.02 8.83 0.09
C THR A 219 -11.40 8.86 0.73
N TRP A 220 -12.45 8.50 -0.02
CA TRP A 220 -13.81 8.45 0.52
C TRP A 220 -14.02 7.32 1.52
N LYS A 221 -13.41 6.15 1.31
CA LYS A 221 -13.40 5.06 2.31
C LYS A 221 -12.79 5.54 3.61
N MET A 222 -11.65 6.24 3.57
CA MET A 222 -10.99 6.78 4.75
C MET A 222 -11.86 7.83 5.45
N LYS A 223 -12.43 8.79 4.70
CA LYS A 223 -13.30 9.84 5.24
C LYS A 223 -14.57 9.28 5.90
N THR A 224 -15.16 8.23 5.31
CA THR A 224 -16.42 7.63 5.78
C THR A 224 -16.22 6.45 6.74
N ALA A 225 -14.98 6.01 6.98
CA ALA A 225 -14.69 4.83 7.81
C ALA A 225 -15.23 4.97 9.24
N SER A 226 -14.99 6.11 9.87
CA SER A 226 -15.45 6.39 11.25
C SER A 226 -16.98 6.37 11.35
N ALA A 227 -17.66 7.08 10.44
CA ALA A 227 -19.12 7.10 10.35
C ALA A 227 -19.70 5.70 10.05
N THR A 228 -19.05 4.93 9.18
CA THR A 228 -19.46 3.56 8.84
C THR A 228 -19.31 2.63 10.05
N LEU A 229 -18.24 2.77 10.82
CA LEU A 229 -18.00 2.00 12.02
C LEU A 229 -19.03 2.32 13.11
N LEU A 230 -19.34 3.61 13.31
CA LEU A 230 -20.42 4.04 14.20
C LEU A 230 -21.77 3.49 13.75
N ARG A 231 -22.06 3.53 12.44
CA ARG A 231 -23.28 2.97 11.86
C ARG A 231 -23.41 1.46 12.08
N LYS A 232 -22.30 0.72 11.99
CA LYS A 232 -22.27 -0.73 12.25
C LYS A 232 -22.53 -1.09 13.72
N LYS A 233 -22.14 -0.20 14.65
CA LYS A 233 -22.36 -0.39 16.09
C LYS A 233 -23.75 0.05 16.55
N ALA A 234 -24.37 1.00 15.86
CA ALA A 234 -25.70 1.50 16.19
C ALA A 234 -26.77 0.44 15.93
N SER A 235 -27.69 0.27 16.89
CA SER A 235 -28.86 -0.59 16.71
C SER A 235 -29.89 0.09 15.79
N ARG A 236 -30.82 -0.69 15.22
CA ARG A 236 -31.96 -0.16 14.44
C ARG A 236 -32.80 0.82 15.25
N ILE A 237 -32.91 0.61 16.56
CA ILE A 237 -33.63 1.52 17.46
C ILE A 237 -32.90 2.84 17.64
N ASP A 238 -31.57 2.85 17.65
CA ASP A 238 -30.81 4.10 17.79
C ASP A 238 -31.01 5.02 16.57
N PHE A 239 -31.16 4.46 15.37
CA PHE A 239 -31.54 5.25 14.18
C PHE A 239 -32.92 5.88 14.33
N ILE A 240 -33.88 5.15 14.92
CA ILE A 240 -35.25 5.65 15.13
C ILE A 240 -35.26 6.74 16.19
N ARG A 241 -34.53 6.57 17.30
CA ARG A 241 -34.40 7.60 18.33
C ARG A 241 -33.77 8.87 17.76
N LYS A 242 -32.66 8.72 17.03
CA LYS A 242 -32.01 9.84 16.36
C LYS A 242 -32.92 10.54 15.35
N ALA A 243 -33.76 9.80 14.64
CA ALA A 243 -34.74 10.38 13.72
C ALA A 243 -35.90 11.08 14.45
N ALA A 244 -36.31 10.55 15.60
CA ALA A 244 -37.34 11.15 16.45
C ALA A 244 -36.86 12.45 17.11
N ASP A 245 -35.57 12.56 17.42
CA ASP A 245 -34.94 13.80 17.91
C ASP A 245 -34.74 14.86 16.81
N GLY A 246 -34.92 14.49 15.54
CA GLY A 246 -34.80 15.39 14.40
C GLY A 246 -36.09 16.18 14.11
N GLU A 247 -36.00 17.15 13.20
CA GLU A 247 -37.18 17.89 12.74
C GLU A 247 -38.06 17.05 11.80
N CYS A 248 -39.39 17.17 11.92
CA CYS A 248 -40.28 16.55 10.93
C CYS A 248 -40.10 17.23 9.56
N SER A 249 -40.44 16.53 8.48
CA SER A 249 -40.46 17.14 7.16
C SER A 249 -41.42 18.34 7.12
N LEU A 250 -41.07 19.38 6.35
CA LEU A 250 -41.92 20.56 6.16
C LEU A 250 -43.36 20.21 5.73
N SER A 251 -43.51 19.13 4.98
CA SER A 251 -44.80 18.58 4.52
C SER A 251 -45.60 17.84 5.59
N CYS A 252 -44.92 17.31 6.62
CA CYS A 252 -45.53 16.52 7.70
C CYS A 252 -46.25 17.42 8.72
N LYS A 253 -45.69 18.60 9.03
CA LYS A 253 -46.21 19.53 10.06
C LYS A 253 -46.53 18.84 11.41
N GLY A 254 -45.82 17.76 11.75
CA GLY A 254 -46.05 16.95 12.94
C GLY A 254 -47.30 16.04 12.93
N LYS A 255 -48.10 16.04 11.85
CA LYS A 255 -49.42 15.37 11.83
C LYS A 255 -49.39 13.88 11.44
N TRP A 256 -48.22 13.35 11.09
CA TRP A 256 -48.13 11.98 10.59
C TRP A 256 -48.67 10.95 11.59
N LEU A 257 -48.39 11.13 12.89
CA LEU A 257 -48.83 10.20 13.93
C LEU A 257 -50.35 10.16 14.05
N GLU A 258 -51.01 11.32 14.04
CA GLU A 258 -52.47 11.44 14.08
C GLU A 258 -53.10 10.71 12.89
N CYS A 259 -52.63 11.02 11.67
CA CYS A 259 -53.12 10.36 10.45
C CYS A 259 -52.84 8.85 10.45
N ALA A 260 -51.69 8.40 10.97
CA ALA A 260 -51.35 6.99 11.05
C ALA A 260 -52.26 6.24 12.03
N GLN A 261 -52.60 6.86 13.16
CA GLN A 261 -53.56 6.31 14.12
C GLN A 261 -54.95 6.19 13.50
N GLU A 262 -55.43 7.23 12.79
CA GLU A 262 -56.71 7.18 12.07
C GLU A 262 -56.73 6.04 11.03
N VAL A 263 -55.67 5.88 10.25
CA VAL A 263 -55.54 4.79 9.27
C VAL A 263 -55.64 3.43 9.96
N LEU A 264 -54.94 3.23 11.09
CA LEU A 264 -54.98 1.96 11.83
C LEU A 264 -56.38 1.69 12.38
N VAL A 265 -57.02 2.68 13.02
CA VAL A 265 -58.37 2.57 13.58
C VAL A 265 -59.41 2.28 12.48
N ASN A 266 -59.34 2.98 11.34
CA ASN A 266 -60.23 2.76 10.19
C ASN A 266 -60.08 1.35 9.59
N ASN A 267 -58.90 0.75 9.68
CA ASN A 267 -58.64 -0.63 9.26
C ASN A 267 -58.85 -1.65 10.39
N LYS A 268 -59.43 -1.25 11.54
CA LYS A 268 -59.68 -2.10 12.72
C LYS A 268 -58.42 -2.74 13.30
N VAL A 269 -57.28 -2.07 13.15
CA VAL A 269 -55.99 -2.47 13.72
C VAL A 269 -55.71 -1.65 14.97
N HIS A 270 -55.48 -2.32 16.10
CA HIS A 270 -55.19 -1.61 17.35
C HIS A 270 -53.80 -0.93 17.30
N PRO A 271 -53.71 0.41 17.45
CA PRO A 271 -52.44 1.13 17.26
C PRO A 271 -51.30 0.65 18.15
N ILE A 272 -51.60 0.34 19.42
CA ILE A 272 -50.59 -0.14 20.38
C ILE A 272 -50.02 -1.51 19.97
N LEU A 273 -50.86 -2.44 19.49
CA LEU A 273 -50.41 -3.77 19.08
C LEU A 273 -49.55 -3.68 17.81
N PHE A 274 -49.97 -2.85 16.86
CA PHE A 274 -49.17 -2.59 15.65
C PHE A 274 -47.80 -1.99 16.00
N ALA A 275 -47.77 -0.96 16.85
CA ALA A 275 -46.52 -0.34 17.29
C ALA A 275 -45.60 -1.33 18.03
N ALA A 276 -46.18 -2.18 18.89
CA ALA A 276 -45.43 -3.22 19.61
C ALA A 276 -44.79 -4.23 18.64
N ALA A 277 -45.55 -4.73 17.66
CA ALA A 277 -45.06 -5.67 16.67
C ALA A 277 -43.93 -5.07 15.81
N VAL A 278 -44.09 -3.82 15.36
CA VAL A 278 -43.05 -3.10 14.60
C VAL A 278 -41.79 -2.89 15.46
N ARG A 279 -41.95 -2.48 16.72
CA ARG A 279 -40.83 -2.29 17.66
C ARG A 279 -40.08 -3.60 17.92
N GLU A 280 -40.79 -4.70 18.14
CA GLU A 280 -40.19 -6.02 18.37
C GLU A 280 -39.37 -6.49 17.16
N LEU A 281 -39.91 -6.32 15.94
CA LEU A 281 -39.19 -6.62 14.70
C LEU A 281 -37.90 -5.80 14.58
N LEU A 282 -37.95 -4.51 14.93
CA LEU A 282 -36.79 -3.61 14.87
C LEU A 282 -35.73 -3.94 15.93
N LEU A 283 -36.14 -4.39 17.12
CA LEU A 283 -35.23 -4.83 18.18
C LEU A 283 -34.58 -6.17 17.86
N LEU A 284 -35.39 -7.20 17.64
CA LEU A 284 -34.95 -8.60 17.59
C LEU A 284 -34.57 -9.05 16.17
N GLY A 285 -34.98 -8.30 15.15
CA GLY A 285 -34.74 -8.69 13.76
C GLY A 285 -35.70 -9.74 13.24
N ARG A 286 -35.46 -10.09 11.98
CA ARG A 286 -36.28 -11.07 11.26
C ARG A 286 -36.37 -12.38 12.04
N GLY A 287 -37.54 -13.00 12.01
CA GLY A 287 -37.76 -14.26 12.70
C GLY A 287 -39.16 -14.80 12.47
N LYS A 288 -39.33 -16.10 12.75
CA LYS A 288 -40.65 -16.73 12.74
C LYS A 288 -41.54 -15.99 13.75
N TYR A 289 -42.77 -15.65 13.34
CA TYR A 289 -43.76 -14.91 14.14
C TYR A 289 -43.40 -13.45 14.51
N ARG A 290 -42.28 -12.90 14.02
CA ARG A 290 -41.87 -11.51 14.29
C ARG A 290 -41.95 -10.59 13.07
N ASN A 291 -42.01 -11.17 11.86
CA ASN A 291 -42.10 -10.38 10.64
C ASN A 291 -43.49 -9.74 10.53
N VAL A 292 -43.52 -8.43 10.28
CA VAL A 292 -44.76 -7.68 10.07
C VAL A 292 -45.03 -7.60 8.57
N MET A 293 -46.22 -8.02 8.16
CA MET A 293 -46.69 -7.89 6.78
C MET A 293 -48.00 -7.10 6.78
N ILE A 294 -48.04 -5.99 6.04
CA ILE A 294 -49.24 -5.18 5.88
C ILE A 294 -49.90 -5.56 4.55
N VAL A 295 -51.07 -6.18 4.62
CA VAL A 295 -51.81 -6.67 3.45
C VAL A 295 -53.14 -5.95 3.35
N GLY A 296 -53.59 -5.69 2.13
CA GLY A 296 -54.89 -5.08 1.86
C GLY A 296 -55.00 -4.51 0.44
N PRO A 297 -56.21 -4.11 0.02
CA PRO A 297 -56.44 -3.53 -1.30
C PRO A 297 -55.73 -2.19 -1.50
N THR A 298 -55.74 -1.68 -2.73
CA THR A 298 -55.14 -0.37 -3.04
C THR A 298 -55.82 0.73 -2.23
N LYS A 299 -55.08 1.82 -1.96
CA LYS A 299 -55.57 3.01 -1.22
C LYS A 299 -55.90 2.81 0.28
N CYS A 300 -55.50 1.69 0.91
CA CYS A 300 -55.68 1.47 2.36
C CYS A 300 -54.56 2.04 3.26
N GLY A 301 -53.74 2.98 2.79
CA GLY A 301 -52.69 3.61 3.62
C GLY A 301 -51.45 2.75 3.94
N LYS A 302 -51.27 1.58 3.31
CA LYS A 302 -50.13 0.67 3.57
C LYS A 302 -48.76 1.34 3.41
N THR A 303 -48.53 1.97 2.25
CA THR A 303 -47.29 2.70 1.96
C THR A 303 -47.13 3.91 2.89
N PHE A 304 -48.24 4.58 3.24
CA PHE A 304 -48.22 5.72 4.15
C PHE A 304 -47.69 5.35 5.54
N LEU A 305 -48.09 4.20 6.08
CA LEU A 305 -47.63 3.70 7.39
C LEU A 305 -46.13 3.35 7.40
N LEU A 306 -45.57 2.86 6.29
CA LEU A 306 -44.17 2.43 6.22
C LEU A 306 -43.21 3.53 5.74
N ARG A 307 -43.73 4.61 5.15
CA ARG A 307 -42.91 5.69 4.55
C ARG A 307 -41.89 6.31 5.50
N PRO A 308 -42.14 6.54 6.80
CA PRO A 308 -41.10 7.03 7.70
C PRO A 308 -39.93 6.06 7.83
N LEU A 309 -40.19 4.75 7.82
CA LEU A 309 -39.13 3.75 7.88
C LEU A 309 -38.30 3.75 6.60
N GLU A 310 -38.90 3.99 5.43
CA GLU A 310 -38.21 4.16 4.14
C GLU A 310 -37.30 5.40 4.11
N LEU A 311 -37.64 6.44 4.87
CA LEU A 311 -36.80 7.63 5.01
C LEU A 311 -35.65 7.43 5.99
N ILE A 312 -35.89 6.72 7.09
CA ILE A 312 -34.88 6.47 8.14
C ILE A 312 -33.87 5.42 7.69
N PHE A 313 -34.34 4.36 7.03
CA PHE A 313 -33.53 3.25 6.58
C PHE A 313 -33.42 3.26 5.06
N LYS A 314 -32.25 2.95 4.51
CA LYS A 314 -32.14 2.59 3.08
C LYS A 314 -32.80 1.21 2.90
N ILE A 315 -34.11 1.20 2.61
CA ILE A 315 -34.88 -0.01 2.38
C ILE A 315 -34.81 -0.37 0.90
N PHE A 316 -34.73 -1.67 0.61
CA PHE A 316 -34.91 -2.18 -0.75
C PHE A 316 -36.40 -2.15 -1.11
N SER A 317 -36.78 -1.30 -2.05
CA SER A 317 -38.12 -1.22 -2.61
C SER A 317 -38.15 -1.94 -3.97
N ASN A 318 -38.60 -3.20 -3.96
CA ASN A 318 -39.07 -4.04 -5.08
C ASN A 318 -38.35 -3.91 -6.47
N PRO A 319 -37.79 -5.00 -7.05
CA PRO A 319 -37.03 -4.96 -8.32
C PRO A 319 -37.83 -4.57 -9.59
N ALA A 320 -39.15 -4.37 -9.50
CA ALA A 320 -39.96 -3.93 -10.64
C ALA A 320 -39.83 -2.43 -10.97
N ALA A 321 -39.25 -1.63 -10.06
CA ALA A 321 -39.01 -0.20 -10.26
C ALA A 321 -37.57 0.13 -10.73
N ASP A 322 -36.75 -0.89 -10.98
CA ASP A 322 -35.34 -0.79 -11.39
C ASP A 322 -35.19 -1.07 -12.90
N ARG A 323 -36.02 -0.37 -13.71
CA ARG A 323 -35.91 -0.33 -15.18
C ARG A 323 -35.51 1.07 -15.64
#